data_AF-A0A7W5AS96-F1
#
_entry.id   AF-A0A7W5AS96-F1
#
_cell.length_a   1.000
_cell.length_b   1.000
_cell.length_c   1.000
_cell.angle_alpha   90.00
_cell.angle_beta   90.00
_cell.angle_gamma   90.00
#
_symmetry.space_group_name_H-M   'P 1'
#
loop_
_entity.id
_entity.type
_entity.pdbx_description
1 polymer ?
#
loop_
_entity_poly.entity_id
_entity_poly.type
_entity_poly.pdbx_seq_one_letter_code
_entity_poly.pdbx_strand_id
1 'polypeptide(L)'
;MSQRSPVSPGAARPGTYRAVRDGVPANTPEKSPARTGPGDLTGNFVIQNLGGGAYALYAHLNNGSVRVRSGQYPLTGDVIDFR
;
A
#
# COMPACT_ATOMS: atom_id res chain seq x y z
N MET A 1 6.34 -19.53 7.82
CA MET A 1 5.19 -18.63 8.05
C MET A 1 4.44 -18.51 6.74
N SER A 2 3.21 -19.02 6.67
CA SER A 2 2.37 -18.91 5.48
C SER A 2 1.78 -17.50 5.46
N GLN A 3 2.22 -16.65 4.54
CA GLN A 3 1.57 -15.37 4.27
C GLN A 3 0.17 -15.71 3.75
N ARG A 4 -0.88 -15.35 4.51
CA ARG A 4 -2.28 -15.52 4.10
C ARG A 4 -2.47 -14.89 2.71
N SER A 5 -3.40 -15.45 1.92
CA SER A 5 -3.80 -14.90 0.61
C SER A 5 -3.91 -13.38 0.65
N PRO A 6 -3.43 -12.65 -0.38
CA PRO A 6 -3.55 -11.20 -0.40
C PRO A 6 -5.02 -10.83 -0.32
N VAL A 7 -5.41 -10.15 0.74
CA VAL A 7 -6.75 -9.61 0.90
C VAL A 7 -6.73 -8.24 0.22
N SER A 8 -7.49 -8.07 -0.85
CA SER A 8 -7.71 -6.75 -1.46
C SER A 8 -8.66 -5.96 -0.54
N PRO A 9 -8.18 -4.93 0.18
CA PRO A 9 -9.05 -4.14 1.04
C PRO A 9 -9.96 -3.26 0.19
N GLY A 10 -11.14 -2.92 0.71
CA GLY A 10 -11.94 -1.84 0.14
C GLY A 10 -11.35 -0.47 0.51
N ALA A 11 -11.57 0.52 -0.34
CA ALA A 11 -11.29 1.91 -0.01
C ALA A 11 -12.07 2.32 1.23
N ALA A 12 -11.37 2.91 2.21
CA ALA A 12 -11.96 3.23 3.51
C ALA A 12 -13.12 4.23 3.40
N ARG A 13 -12.99 5.22 2.50
CA ARG A 13 -13.98 6.26 2.13
C ARG A 13 -13.71 6.75 0.71
N PRO A 14 -14.56 7.60 0.09
CA PRO A 14 -14.22 8.18 -1.19
C PRO A 14 -13.01 9.10 -1.04
N GLY A 15 -12.09 9.08 -1.99
CA GLY A 15 -10.94 9.96 -1.91
C GLY A 15 -9.74 9.52 -2.72
N THR A 16 -8.94 10.50 -3.16
CA THR A 16 -7.83 10.30 -4.11
C THR A 16 -6.66 9.51 -3.51
N TYR A 17 -6.08 8.59 -4.28
CA TYR A 17 -4.75 8.06 -3.98
C TYR A 17 -3.68 9.12 -4.22
N ARG A 18 -2.98 9.54 -3.16
CA ARG A 18 -1.98 10.61 -3.21
C ARG A 18 -0.59 10.12 -3.54
N ALA A 19 -0.24 8.93 -3.06
CA ALA A 19 1.05 8.33 -3.31
C ALA A 19 0.90 6.81 -3.42
N VAL A 20 1.61 6.24 -4.37
CA VAL A 20 1.66 4.82 -4.64
C VAL A 20 3.11 4.42 -4.85
N ARG A 21 3.53 3.33 -4.22
CA ARG A 21 4.84 2.71 -4.46
C ARG A 21 4.68 1.21 -4.60
N ASP A 22 5.28 0.68 -5.66
CA ASP A 22 5.40 -0.75 -5.91
C ASP A 22 6.83 -1.07 -6.41
N GLY A 23 7.19 -2.35 -6.46
CA GLY A 23 8.48 -2.80 -6.99
C GLY A 23 9.55 -3.05 -5.92
N VAL A 24 9.29 -2.75 -4.65
CA VAL A 24 10.25 -2.97 -3.56
C VAL A 24 10.25 -4.45 -3.17
N PRO A 25 11.39 -5.16 -3.28
CA PRO A 25 11.49 -6.56 -2.86
C PRO A 25 11.31 -6.70 -1.33
N ALA A 26 10.77 -7.85 -0.90
CA ALA A 26 10.70 -8.18 0.51
C ALA A 26 12.10 -8.32 1.12
N ASN A 27 12.23 -7.92 2.39
CA ASN A 27 13.45 -8.15 3.15
C ASN A 27 13.67 -9.65 3.38
N THR A 28 14.93 -10.07 3.45
CA THR A 28 15.28 -11.44 3.83
C THR A 28 15.10 -11.60 5.35
N PRO A 29 14.38 -12.65 5.82
CA PRO A 29 14.28 -12.94 7.25
C PRO A 29 15.66 -13.06 7.90
N GLU A 30 15.75 -12.66 9.17
CA GLU A 30 16.96 -12.75 10.01
C GLU A 30 18.17 -11.95 9.50
N LYS A 31 18.02 -11.19 8.41
CA LYS A 31 19.04 -10.25 7.92
C LYS A 31 18.64 -8.83 8.22
N SER A 32 19.63 -8.01 8.56
CA SER A 32 19.43 -6.57 8.63
C SER A 32 18.96 -6.03 7.26
N PRO A 33 17.93 -5.18 7.21
CA PRO A 33 17.47 -4.59 5.97
C PRO A 33 18.57 -3.75 5.32
N ALA A 34 18.71 -3.84 3.99
CA ALA A 34 19.66 -3.02 3.24
C ALA A 34 19.29 -1.52 3.23
N ARG A 35 18.03 -1.19 3.56
CA ARG A 35 17.48 0.16 3.58
C ARG A 35 16.64 0.35 4.84
N THR A 36 16.92 1.41 5.59
CA THR A 36 16.28 1.71 6.88
C THR A 36 15.86 3.17 7.03
N GLY A 37 15.85 3.94 5.94
CA GLY A 37 15.39 5.32 5.96
C GLY A 37 13.89 5.39 6.32
N PRO A 38 13.38 6.53 6.82
CA PRO A 38 11.97 6.67 7.19
C PRO A 38 10.99 6.31 6.05
N GLY A 39 11.37 6.61 4.81
CA GLY A 39 10.59 6.26 3.62
C GLY A 39 10.60 4.78 3.27
N ASP A 40 11.54 3.97 3.78
CA ASP A 40 11.65 2.54 3.47
C ASP A 40 10.81 1.67 4.41
N LEU A 41 10.44 2.20 5.57
CA LEU A 41 9.72 1.47 6.62
C LEU A 41 8.38 0.90 6.15
N THR A 42 7.73 1.52 5.16
CA THR A 42 6.41 1.10 4.67
C THR A 42 6.45 0.04 3.57
N GLY A 43 7.59 -0.23 2.93
CA GLY A 43 7.65 -1.15 1.77
C GLY A 43 6.79 -0.69 0.59
N ASN A 44 6.15 -1.60 -0.14
CA ASN A 44 5.15 -1.19 -1.15
C ASN A 44 3.89 -0.67 -0.44
N PHE A 45 3.31 0.42 -0.96
CA PHE A 45 2.20 1.09 -0.28
C PHE A 45 1.25 1.85 -1.21
N VAL A 46 0.07 2.15 -0.67
CA VAL A 46 -0.89 3.14 -1.19
C VAL A 46 -1.27 4.10 -0.06
N ILE A 47 -1.26 5.41 -0.33
CA ILE A 47 -1.78 6.45 0.58
C ILE A 47 -3.04 7.04 -0.04
N GLN A 48 -4.16 6.92 0.67
CA GLN A 48 -5.44 7.50 0.29
C GLN A 48 -5.73 8.76 1.11
N ASN A 49 -6.09 9.85 0.46
CA ASN A 49 -6.63 11.04 1.12
C ASN A 49 -8.12 10.83 1.44
N LEU A 50 -8.50 10.90 2.71
CA LEU A 50 -9.88 10.71 3.16
C LEU A 50 -10.62 12.04 3.38
N GLY A 51 -9.94 13.18 3.17
CA GLY A 51 -10.46 14.53 3.46
C GLY A 51 -10.19 14.98 4.90
N GLY A 52 -10.32 16.29 5.15
CA GLY A 52 -10.19 16.87 6.50
C GLY A 52 -8.81 16.68 7.14
N GLY A 53 -7.75 16.48 6.35
CA GLY A 53 -6.41 16.19 6.84
C GLY A 53 -6.17 14.73 7.24
N ALA A 54 -7.15 13.84 7.05
CA ALA A 54 -7.03 12.41 7.35
C ALA A 54 -6.56 11.60 6.12
N TYR A 55 -5.72 10.60 6.38
CA TYR A 55 -5.16 9.70 5.37
C TYR A 55 -5.20 8.24 5.83
N ALA A 56 -5.45 7.32 4.89
CA ALA A 56 -5.23 5.89 5.11
C ALA A 56 -3.92 5.46 4.43
N LEU A 57 -3.10 4.71 5.17
CA LEU A 57 -1.89 4.07 4.68
C LEU A 57 -2.10 2.56 4.61
N TYR A 58 -2.04 2.01 3.40
CA TYR A 58 -1.97 0.57 3.16
C TYR A 58 -0.51 0.24 2.88
N ALA A 59 0.18 -0.39 3.84
CA ALA A 59 1.63 -0.63 3.80
C ALA A 59 1.96 -2.14 3.70
N HIS A 60 3.25 -2.44 3.50
CA HIS A 60 3.81 -3.79 3.45
C HIS A 60 3.17 -4.68 2.39
N LEU A 61 2.75 -4.07 1.28
CA LEU A 61 2.12 -4.78 0.17
C LEU A 61 3.16 -5.66 -0.54
N ASN A 62 2.69 -6.77 -1.11
CA ASN A 62 3.53 -7.67 -1.89
C ASN A 62 4.15 -6.94 -3.10
N ASN A 63 5.37 -7.33 -3.46
CA ASN A 63 6.04 -6.77 -4.63
C ASN A 63 5.29 -7.11 -5.92
N GLY A 64 4.98 -6.08 -6.72
CA GLY A 64 4.29 -6.21 -8.00
C GLY A 64 2.78 -6.35 -7.88
N SER A 65 2.23 -6.21 -6.66
CA SER A 65 0.81 -6.43 -6.43
C SER A 65 -0.05 -5.21 -6.73
N VAL A 66 0.49 -4.00 -6.71
CA VAL A 66 -0.29 -2.77 -6.68
C VAL A 66 -0.82 -2.38 -8.06
N ARG A 67 -2.15 -2.39 -8.26
CA ARG A 67 -2.78 -2.09 -9.57
C ARG A 67 -3.48 -0.75 -9.66
N VAL A 68 -3.39 0.06 -8.61
CA VAL A 68 -3.92 1.42 -8.57
C VAL A 68 -2.83 2.44 -8.93
N ARG A 69 -3.25 3.67 -9.25
CA ARG A 69 -2.33 4.76 -9.61
C ARG A 69 -2.61 6.02 -8.80
N SER A 70 -1.57 6.81 -8.55
CA SER A 70 -1.72 8.15 -7.98
C SER A 70 -2.68 8.98 -8.83
N GLY A 71 -3.56 9.74 -8.18
CA GLY A 71 -4.58 10.56 -8.83
C GLY A 71 -5.94 9.87 -9.04
N GLN A 72 -6.01 8.54 -8.93
CA GLN A 72 -7.27 7.81 -9.03
C GLN A 72 -8.16 8.09 -7.80
N TYR A 73 -9.49 8.13 -8.00
CA TYR A 73 -10.50 8.45 -6.99
C TYR A 73 -11.48 7.28 -6.80
N PRO A 74 -11.22 6.32 -5.90
CA PRO A 74 -12.19 5.32 -5.49
C PRO A 74 -13.36 5.91 -4.68
N LEU A 75 -14.51 5.23 -4.70
CA LEU A 75 -15.60 5.37 -3.75
C LEU A 75 -15.42 4.40 -2.57
N THR A 76 -16.17 4.61 -1.48
CA THR A 76 -16.12 3.70 -0.32
C THR A 76 -16.42 2.27 -0.73
N GLY A 77 -15.59 1.32 -0.28
CA GLY A 77 -15.79 -0.10 -0.54
C GLY A 77 -15.32 -0.57 -1.92
N ASP A 78 -14.95 0.34 -2.83
CA ASP A 78 -14.27 -0.03 -4.07
C ASP A 78 -13.02 -0.83 -3.73
N VAL A 79 -12.86 -1.99 -4.36
CA VAL A 79 -11.73 -2.87 -4.11
C VAL A 79 -10.44 -2.18 -4.54
N ILE A 80 -9.52 -2.02 -3.59
CA ILE A 80 -8.15 -1.63 -3.87
C ILE A 80 -7.45 -2.89 -4.38
N ASP A 81 -7.21 -2.92 -5.68
CA ASP A 81 -6.75 -4.12 -6.34
C ASP A 81 -5.26 -4.39 -6.07
N PHE A 82 -5.01 -5.50 -5.35
CA PHE A 82 -3.69 -6.06 -5.08
C PHE A 82 -3.63 -7.50 -5.59
N ARG A 83 -2.77 -7.80 -6.57
CA ARG A 83 -2.63 -9.15 -7.14
C ARG A 83 -1.20 -9.55 -7.33
#